data_AF-A0AB38HBP5-F1
#
_entry.id   AF-A0AB38HBP5-F1
#
_cell.length_a   1.000
_cell.length_b   1.000
_cell.length_c   1.000
_cell.angle_alpha   90.00
_cell.angle_beta   90.00
_cell.angle_gamma   90.00
#
_symmetry.space_group_name_H-M   'P 1'
#
loop_
_entity.id
_entity.type
_entity.pdbx_description
1 polymer ?
#
loop_
_entity_poly.entity_id
_entity_poly.type
_entity_poly.pdbx_seq_one_letter_code
_entity_poly.pdbx_strand_id
1 'polypeptide(L)'
;MKTAIAAADMLNDKVLPFFEAQGLPMLRILTDRGSEYCGKVENHDYELYLAINDIEHTKTKVKHPQTNGICERFHKTILQEFYQVAFRKKIYTDLATLQADLDEWLMYYNHHRTHQGKMCCGRTSMATLLDGKGIWAEKNLSSN
;
A
#
# COMPACT_ATOMS: atom_id res chain seq x y z
N MET A 1 0.35 -5.35 17.87
CA MET A 1 -1.07 -5.76 17.78
C MET A 1 -1.68 -5.05 16.58
N LYS A 2 -2.53 -5.72 15.78
CA LYS A 2 -3.23 -5.06 14.67
C LYS A 2 -4.37 -4.22 15.25
N THR A 3 -4.26 -2.91 15.23
CA THR A 3 -5.23 -1.98 15.84
C THR A 3 -5.65 -0.92 14.83
N ALA A 4 -6.84 -0.35 15.03
CA ALA A 4 -7.37 0.71 14.19
C ALA A 4 -6.45 1.94 14.16
N ILE A 5 -5.95 2.34 15.33
CA ILE A 5 -5.02 3.46 15.45
C ILE A 5 -3.72 3.23 14.68
N ALA A 6 -3.11 2.04 14.77
CA ALA A 6 -1.87 1.76 14.04
C ALA A 6 -2.08 1.75 12.51
N ALA A 7 -3.26 1.35 12.04
CA ALA A 7 -3.62 1.43 10.63
C ALA A 7 -3.80 2.90 10.18
N ALA A 8 -4.40 3.74 11.01
CA ALA A 8 -4.55 5.17 10.74
C ALA A 8 -3.21 5.89 10.74
N ASP A 9 -2.33 5.59 11.70
CA ASP A 9 -0.97 6.13 11.79
C ASP A 9 -0.16 5.78 10.54
N MET A 10 -0.26 4.54 10.05
CA MET A 10 0.40 4.14 8.79
C MET A 10 -0.09 4.96 7.59
N LEU A 11 -1.39 5.25 7.52
CA LEU A 11 -1.93 6.10 6.45
C LEU A 11 -1.39 7.54 6.56
N ASN A 12 -1.42 8.11 7.76
CA ASN A 12 -0.97 9.47 8.04
C ASN A 12 0.53 9.65 7.78
N ASP A 13 1.35 8.72 8.25
CA ASP A 13 2.80 8.91 8.29
C ASP A 13 3.50 8.50 6.99
N LYS A 14 2.89 7.61 6.21
CA LYS A 14 3.54 6.99 5.05
C LYS A 14 2.72 7.09 3.78
N VAL A 15 1.45 6.67 3.80
CA VAL A 15 0.67 6.52 2.57
C VAL A 15 0.25 7.87 2.01
N LEU A 16 -0.44 8.71 2.79
CA LEU A 16 -0.90 10.01 2.29
C LEU A 16 0.26 10.93 1.89
N PRO A 17 1.34 11.08 2.70
CA PRO A 17 2.48 11.90 2.29
C PRO A 17 3.13 11.42 0.99
N PHE A 18 3.18 10.11 0.75
CA PHE A 18 3.69 9.57 -0.50
C PHE A 18 2.83 9.99 -1.69
N PHE A 19 1.51 9.82 -1.62
CA PHE A 19 0.61 10.18 -2.72
C PHE A 19 0.54 11.70 -2.94
N GLU A 20 0.58 12.50 -1.87
CA GLU A 20 0.69 13.96 -1.94
C GLU A 20 1.98 14.41 -2.62
N ALA A 21 3.12 13.80 -2.28
CA ALA A 21 4.40 14.07 -2.97
C ALA A 21 4.34 13.69 -4.46
N GLN A 22 3.48 12.74 -4.84
CA GLN A 22 3.19 12.41 -6.23
C GLN A 22 2.11 13.32 -6.84
N GLY A 23 1.53 14.29 -6.12
CA GLY A 23 0.45 15.15 -6.61
C GLY A 23 -0.81 14.37 -6.98
N LEU A 24 -1.09 13.27 -6.29
CA LEU A 24 -2.24 12.40 -6.50
C LEU A 24 -3.14 12.42 -5.26
N PRO A 25 -4.43 12.80 -5.37
CA PRO A 25 -5.34 12.74 -4.24
C PRO A 25 -5.75 11.30 -3.92
N MET A 26 -5.92 10.99 -2.64
CA MET A 26 -6.42 9.70 -2.19
C MET A 26 -7.95 9.74 -2.08
N LEU A 27 -8.65 9.36 -3.14
CA LEU A 27 -10.12 9.42 -3.16
C LEU A 27 -10.79 8.24 -2.45
N ARG A 28 -10.15 7.07 -2.49
CA ARG A 28 -10.74 5.83 -2.02
C ARG A 28 -9.67 4.84 -1.60
N ILE A 29 -9.91 4.16 -0.48
CA ILE A 29 -9.09 3.03 -0.01
C ILE A 29 -9.94 1.75 -0.02
N LEU A 30 -9.32 0.65 -0.45
CA LEU A 30 -9.90 -0.70 -0.40
C LEU A 30 -9.15 -1.54 0.62
N THR A 31 -9.84 -2.04 1.64
CA THR A 31 -9.28 -3.00 2.60
C THR A 31 -10.09 -4.30 2.65
N ASP A 32 -9.57 -5.30 3.35
CA ASP A 32 -10.40 -6.41 3.81
C ASP A 32 -11.29 -5.99 5.00
N ARG A 33 -12.03 -6.95 5.55
CA ARG A 33 -12.95 -6.72 6.67
C ARG A 33 -12.30 -6.92 8.04
N GLY A 34 -10.98 -6.86 8.12
CA GLY A 34 -10.23 -6.93 9.37
C GLY A 34 -10.69 -5.87 10.38
N SER A 35 -10.65 -6.21 11.65
CA SER A 35 -11.08 -5.32 12.74
C SER A 35 -10.20 -4.08 12.91
N GLU A 36 -9.01 -4.06 12.30
CA GLU A 36 -8.15 -2.89 12.23
C GLU A 36 -8.64 -1.86 11.20
N TYR A 37 -9.40 -2.28 10.20
CA TYR A 37 -9.93 -1.39 9.17
C TYR A 37 -11.42 -1.11 9.36
N CYS A 38 -12.16 -2.07 9.93
CA CYS A 38 -13.62 -2.04 9.98
C CYS A 38 -14.16 -1.97 11.41
N GLY A 39 -14.92 -0.90 11.70
CA GLY A 39 -15.70 -0.75 12.92
C GLY A 39 -16.86 0.23 12.75
N LYS A 40 -17.48 0.63 13.86
CA LYS A 40 -18.46 1.72 13.86
C LYS A 40 -17.73 3.04 13.71
N VAL A 41 -18.12 3.86 12.72
CA VAL A 41 -17.45 5.13 12.42
C VAL A 41 -17.31 5.99 13.66
N GLU A 42 -18.34 6.10 14.52
CA GLU A 42 -18.26 6.95 15.72
C GLU A 42 -17.17 6.57 16.75
N ASN A 43 -16.64 5.35 16.71
CA ASN A 43 -15.72 4.82 17.73
C ASN A 43 -14.56 4.00 17.13
N HIS A 44 -14.21 4.23 15.86
CA HIS A 44 -13.17 3.46 15.18
C HIS A 44 -12.18 4.39 14.51
N ASP A 45 -10.98 4.49 15.08
CA ASP A 45 -9.94 5.48 14.71
C ASP A 45 -9.67 5.49 13.20
N TYR A 46 -9.55 4.33 12.57
CA TYR A 46 -9.32 4.23 11.13
C TYR A 46 -10.50 4.77 10.31
N GLU A 47 -11.74 4.47 10.70
CA GLU A 47 -12.93 4.90 9.94
C GLU A 47 -13.15 6.42 10.13
N LEU A 48 -12.90 6.94 11.35
CA LEU A 48 -12.88 8.38 11.63
C LEU A 48 -11.82 9.09 10.80
N TYR A 49 -10.60 8.54 10.75
CA TYR A 49 -9.50 9.13 10.02
C TYR A 49 -9.79 9.24 8.53
N LEU A 50 -10.37 8.20 7.92
CA LEU A 50 -10.80 8.25 6.52
C LEU A 50 -11.90 9.30 6.30
N ALA A 51 -12.90 9.37 7.19
CA ALA A 51 -13.98 10.35 7.08
C ALA A 51 -13.50 11.80 7.18
N ILE A 52 -12.55 12.09 8.09
CA ILE A 52 -11.96 13.44 8.25
C ILE A 52 -11.18 13.87 7.00
N ASN A 53 -10.52 12.91 6.34
CA ASN A 53 -9.74 13.17 5.12
C ASN A 53 -10.56 13.04 3.83
N ASP A 54 -11.89 12.89 3.92
CA ASP A 54 -12.80 12.69 2.78
C ASP A 54 -12.39 11.52 1.86
N ILE A 55 -11.91 10.43 2.47
CA ILE A 55 -11.48 9.22 1.77
C ILE A 55 -12.58 8.17 1.84
N GLU A 56 -13.09 7.75 0.69
CA GLU A 56 -14.09 6.69 0.65
C GLU A 56 -13.50 5.34 1.07
N HIS A 57 -14.11 4.69 2.06
CA HIS A 57 -13.71 3.35 2.46
C HIS A 57 -14.53 2.27 1.75
N THR A 58 -13.86 1.51 0.87
CA THR A 58 -14.42 0.31 0.25
C THR A 58 -13.85 -0.95 0.85
N LYS A 59 -14.66 -2.02 0.88
CA LYS A 59 -14.32 -3.28 1.56
C LYS A 59 -14.40 -4.43 0.56
N THR A 60 -13.45 -5.35 0.62
CA THR A 60 -13.53 -6.56 -0.22
C THR A 60 -14.83 -7.31 0.08
N LYS A 61 -15.45 -7.84 -0.99
CA LYS A 61 -16.64 -8.68 -0.83
C LYS A 61 -16.21 -10.02 -0.23
N VAL A 62 -17.05 -10.55 0.67
CA VAL A 62 -16.86 -11.87 1.27
C VAL A 62 -16.75 -12.92 0.14
N LYS A 63 -15.74 -13.79 0.20
CA LYS A 63 -15.44 -14.82 -0.83
C LYS A 63 -15.01 -14.27 -2.21
N HIS A 64 -14.47 -13.05 -2.31
CA HIS A 64 -13.89 -12.50 -3.55
C HIS A 64 -12.37 -12.27 -3.46
N PRO A 65 -11.56 -13.34 -3.43
CA PRO A 65 -10.10 -13.27 -3.23
C PRO A 65 -9.37 -12.46 -4.30
N GLN A 66 -9.95 -12.34 -5.50
CA GLN A 66 -9.37 -11.58 -6.62
C GLN A 66 -9.14 -10.10 -6.27
N THR A 67 -10.02 -9.50 -5.45
CA THR A 67 -9.93 -8.09 -5.07
C THR A 67 -8.74 -7.78 -4.16
N ASN A 68 -8.20 -8.77 -3.45
CA ASN A 68 -7.00 -8.63 -2.62
C ASN A 68 -5.75 -9.29 -3.25
N GLY A 69 -5.88 -9.83 -4.46
CA GLY A 69 -4.86 -10.70 -5.06
C GLY A 69 -3.52 -10.01 -5.32
N ILE A 70 -3.50 -8.68 -5.50
CA ILE A 70 -2.25 -7.91 -5.64
C ILE A 70 -1.51 -7.87 -4.30
N CYS A 71 -2.21 -7.56 -3.20
CA CYS A 71 -1.64 -7.52 -1.87
C CYS A 71 -1.13 -8.91 -1.44
N GLU A 72 -1.94 -9.95 -1.65
CA GLU A 72 -1.52 -11.34 -1.38
C GLU A 72 -0.28 -11.76 -2.20
N ARG A 73 -0.19 -11.32 -3.45
CA ARG A 73 0.99 -11.57 -4.28
C ARG A 73 2.21 -10.84 -3.75
N PHE A 74 2.06 -9.57 -3.38
CA PHE A 74 3.13 -8.81 -2.74
C PHE A 74 3.62 -9.48 -1.45
N HIS A 75 2.72 -9.91 -0.57
CA HIS A 75 3.06 -10.63 0.66
C HIS A 75 3.87 -11.91 0.41
N LYS A 76 3.53 -12.68 -0.65
CA LYS A 76 4.34 -13.84 -1.05
C LYS A 76 5.71 -13.42 -1.56
N THR A 77 5.77 -12.37 -2.37
CA THR A 77 7.02 -11.86 -2.93
C THR A 77 7.98 -11.34 -1.85
N ILE A 78 7.52 -10.47 -0.94
CA ILE A 78 8.36 -9.96 0.15
C ILE A 78 8.82 -11.08 1.09
N LEU A 79 7.97 -12.09 1.36
CA LEU A 79 8.37 -13.25 2.14
C LEU A 79 9.52 -14.03 1.47
N GLN A 80 9.37 -14.33 0.17
CA GLN A 80 10.32 -15.17 -0.57
C GLN A 80 11.61 -14.44 -0.93
N GLU A 81 11.52 -13.18 -1.35
CA GLU A 81 12.64 -12.42 -1.88
C GLU A 81 13.38 -11.62 -0.82
N PHE A 82 12.68 -11.16 0.24
CA PHE A 82 13.29 -10.43 1.35
C PHE A 82 13.45 -11.30 2.59
N TYR A 83 12.37 -11.59 3.33
CA TYR A 83 12.48 -12.16 4.68
C TYR A 83 13.24 -13.49 4.72
N GLN A 84 12.94 -14.43 3.82
CA GLN A 84 13.65 -15.71 3.75
C GLN A 84 15.13 -15.57 3.37
N VAL A 85 15.50 -14.55 2.62
CA VAL A 85 16.90 -14.29 2.23
C VAL A 85 17.63 -13.57 3.36
N ALA A 86 17.02 -12.52 3.90
CA ALA A 86 17.51 -11.72 5.02
C ALA A 86 17.84 -12.60 6.22
N PHE A 87 16.89 -13.40 6.70
CA PHE A 87 17.07 -14.24 7.89
C PHE A 87 18.02 -15.43 7.68
N ARG A 88 18.35 -15.79 6.43
CA ARG A 88 19.42 -16.77 6.15
C ARG A 88 20.81 -16.14 6.12
N LYS A 89 20.92 -14.86 5.76
CA LYS A 89 22.19 -14.17 5.56
C LYS A 89 22.68 -13.37 6.76
N LYS A 90 21.76 -12.87 7.59
CA LYS A 90 22.04 -11.93 8.67
C LYS A 90 21.21 -12.28 9.91
N ILE A 91 21.86 -12.27 11.07
CA ILE A 91 21.17 -12.34 12.36
C ILE A 91 20.82 -10.90 12.74
N TYR A 92 19.53 -10.62 12.93
CA TYR A 92 19.04 -9.33 13.36
C TYR A 92 18.86 -9.32 14.87
N THR A 93 19.53 -8.40 15.55
CA THR A 93 19.45 -8.25 17.02
C THR A 93 18.44 -7.19 17.46
N ASP A 94 18.01 -6.35 16.53
CA ASP A 94 17.04 -5.27 16.76
C ASP A 94 16.16 -5.05 15.52
N LEU A 95 15.00 -4.44 15.74
CA LEU A 95 14.01 -4.21 14.67
C LEU A 95 14.43 -3.08 13.73
N ALA A 96 15.20 -2.10 14.19
CA ALA A 96 15.60 -0.95 13.37
C ALA A 96 16.52 -1.39 12.22
N THR A 97 17.44 -2.31 12.51
CA THR A 97 18.33 -2.92 11.51
C THR A 97 17.53 -3.72 10.48
N LEU A 98 16.50 -4.47 10.90
CA LEU A 98 15.63 -5.19 9.97
C LEU A 98 14.79 -4.23 9.11
N GLN A 99 14.29 -3.15 9.71
CA GLN A 99 13.51 -2.14 9.01
C GLN A 99 14.34 -1.41 7.95
N ALA A 100 15.59 -1.05 8.27
CA ALA A 100 16.48 -0.40 7.30
C ALA A 100 16.76 -1.27 6.06
N ASP A 101 17.06 -2.56 6.26
CA ASP A 101 17.28 -3.49 5.15
C ASP A 101 15.97 -3.73 4.36
N LEU A 102 14.81 -3.70 5.03
CA LEU A 102 13.52 -3.79 4.37
C LEU A 102 13.22 -2.54 3.53
N ASP A 103 13.50 -1.35 4.04
CA ASP A 103 13.31 -0.10 3.33
C ASP A 103 14.17 -0.04 2.06
N GLU A 104 15.42 -0.51 2.13
CA GLU A 104 16.29 -0.66 0.95
C GLU A 104 15.70 -1.65 -0.05
N TRP A 105 15.20 -2.80 0.42
CA TRP A 105 14.56 -3.78 -0.45
C TRP A 105 13.28 -3.23 -1.10
N LEU A 106 12.47 -2.44 -0.39
CA LEU A 106 11.28 -1.78 -0.92
C LEU A 106 11.64 -0.75 -2.00
N MET A 107 12.73 0.00 -1.81
CA MET A 107 13.25 0.90 -2.85
C MET A 107 13.65 0.12 -4.10
N TYR A 108 14.38 -0.99 -3.95
CA TYR A 108 14.70 -1.87 -5.07
C TYR A 108 13.42 -2.43 -5.74
N TYR A 109 12.47 -2.95 -4.96
CA TYR A 109 11.22 -3.51 -5.44
C TYR A 109 10.42 -2.50 -6.27
N ASN A 110 10.31 -1.26 -5.79
CA ASN A 110 9.49 -0.24 -6.45
C ASN A 110 10.16 0.41 -7.66
N HIS A 111 11.49 0.56 -7.65
CA HIS A 111 12.21 1.35 -8.66
C HIS A 111 13.06 0.55 -9.63
N HIS A 112 13.43 -0.69 -9.31
CA HIS A 112 14.38 -1.49 -10.10
C HIS A 112 13.82 -2.86 -10.51
N ARG A 113 13.01 -3.48 -9.66
CA ARG A 113 12.41 -4.78 -9.96
C ARG A 113 11.30 -4.62 -11.02
N THR A 114 11.45 -5.28 -12.15
CA THR A 114 10.42 -5.31 -13.20
C THR A 114 9.32 -6.34 -12.90
N HIS A 115 8.08 -6.03 -13.27
CA HIS A 115 6.92 -6.89 -13.03
C HIS A 115 6.21 -7.25 -14.33
N GLN A 116 6.16 -8.54 -14.66
CA GLN A 116 5.49 -9.06 -15.87
C GLN A 116 3.96 -9.20 -15.72
N GLY A 117 3.38 -8.69 -14.63
CA GLY A 117 1.93 -8.71 -14.42
C GLY A 117 1.20 -7.77 -15.38
N LYS A 118 -0.09 -8.05 -15.63
CA LYS A 118 -0.96 -7.30 -16.55
C LYS A 118 -0.94 -5.77 -16.37
N MET A 119 -0.74 -5.28 -15.15
CA MET A 119 -0.73 -3.84 -14.87
C MET A 119 0.62 -3.19 -15.19
N CYS A 120 1.71 -3.88 -14.87
CA CYS A 120 3.06 -3.34 -15.00
C CYS A 120 3.67 -3.59 -16.38
N CYS A 121 3.30 -4.68 -17.07
CA CYS A 121 3.76 -5.00 -18.43
C CYS A 121 5.29 -4.94 -18.60
N GLY A 122 6.03 -5.50 -17.64
CA GLY A 122 7.49 -5.48 -17.64
C GLY A 122 8.12 -4.21 -17.04
N ARG A 123 7.32 -3.23 -16.62
CA ARG A 123 7.80 -2.02 -15.94
C ARG A 123 7.94 -2.24 -14.43
N THR A 124 8.57 -1.28 -13.76
CA THR A 124 8.62 -1.21 -12.30
C THR A 124 7.32 -0.65 -11.73
N SER A 125 7.07 -0.86 -10.44
CA SER A 125 5.88 -0.33 -9.76
C SER A 125 5.82 1.20 -9.86
N MET A 126 6.96 1.88 -9.66
CA MET A 126 7.02 3.33 -9.76
C MET A 126 6.79 3.84 -11.18
N ALA A 127 7.36 3.19 -12.20
CA ALA A 127 7.11 3.56 -13.59
C ALA A 127 5.63 3.38 -13.97
N THR A 128 4.99 2.34 -13.45
CA THR A 128 3.55 2.10 -13.64
C THR A 128 2.69 3.18 -12.97
N LEU A 129 3.08 3.63 -11.77
CA LEU A 129 2.40 4.71 -11.06
C LEU A 129 2.50 6.04 -11.83
N LEU A 130 3.69 6.40 -12.29
CA LEU A 130 3.93 7.65 -13.02
C LEU A 130 3.16 7.71 -14.35
N ASP A 131 3.10 6.58 -15.06
CA ASP A 131 2.27 6.45 -16.27
C ASP A 131 0.78 6.61 -15.95
N GLY A 132 0.29 5.94 -14.90
CA GLY A 132 -1.09 6.07 -14.42
C GLY A 132 -1.44 7.50 -13.99
N LYS A 133 -0.48 8.23 -13.40
CA LYS A 133 -0.63 9.65 -13.05
C LYS A 133 -0.88 10.52 -14.28
N GLY A 134 -0.20 10.25 -15.41
CA GLY A 134 -0.45 10.96 -16.67
C GLY A 134 -1.90 10.79 -17.15
N ILE A 135 -2.38 9.54 -17.16
CA ILE A 135 -3.77 9.21 -17.53
C ILE A 135 -4.78 9.89 -16.61
N TRP A 136 -4.48 9.95 -15.30
CA TRP A 136 -5.33 10.64 -14.32
C TRP A 136 -5.39 12.14 -14.60
N ALA A 137 -4.25 12.79 -14.87
CA ALA A 137 -4.20 14.22 -15.16
C ALA A 137 -5.02 14.58 -16.41
N GLU A 138 -4.91 13.79 -17.48
CA GLU A 138 -5.68 13.97 -18.72
C GLU A 138 -7.19 13.92 -18.47
N LYS A 139 -7.66 12.94 -17.68
CA LYS A 139 -9.09 12.79 -17.36
C LYS A 139 -9.63 13.94 -16.51
N ASN A 140 -8.86 14.43 -15.56
CA ASN A 140 -9.27 15.57 -14.73
C ASN A 140 -9.28 16.88 -15.51
N LEU A 141 -8.33 17.09 -16.43
CA LEU A 141 -8.34 18.25 -17.32
C LEU A 141 -9.55 18.25 -18.27
N SER A 142 -10.00 17.07 -18.72
CA SER A 142 -11.21 16.94 -19.55
C SER A 142 -12.54 17.05 -18.77
N SER A 143 -12.48 17.17 -17.44
CA SER A 143 -13.65 17.29 -16.56
C SER A 143 -13.88 18.72 -16.06
N ASN A 144 -13.06 19.68 -16.51
CA ASN A 144 -13.21 21.13 -16.33
C ASN A 144 -13.59 21.79 -17.67
#